data_AF-A0A2H0YV39-F1
#
_entry.id   AF-A0A2H0YV39-F1
#
_cell.length_a   1.000
_cell.length_b   1.000
_cell.length_c   1.000
_cell.angle_alpha   90.00
_cell.angle_beta   90.00
_cell.angle_gamma   90.00
#
_symmetry.space_group_name_H-M   'P 1'
#
loop_
_entity.id
_entity.type
_entity.pdbx_description
1 polymer ?
#
loop_
_entity_poly.entity_id
_entity_poly.type
_entity_poly.pdbx_seq_one_letter_code
_entity_poly.pdbx_strand_id
1 'polypeptide(L)'
;MNKFNRKKLFFAVLLIGFAILGRYLLLEVPNVETMTAAILLAGALLGGAYTLIVPLAAVAIFDLFYGNSSILIFTWSAWAIIGFFGLVLKGRTKSAWKFTAGLTGMGMVASLFFYFWTNFGVWLIGNWYPKTTNGLLNCFLAGVPFLKWQIIGNLILVPVSGLAFHFLFEKIRMAKLKLLFIPTPRTSHPSKRG
;
A
#
# COMPACT_ATOMS: atom_id res chain seq x y z
N MET A 1 16.18 -9.43 17.13
CA MET A 1 15.31 -8.49 16.39
C MET A 1 14.41 -7.74 17.37
N ASN A 2 14.47 -6.40 17.42
CA ASN A 2 13.70 -5.60 18.39
C ASN A 2 12.18 -5.78 18.24
N LYS A 3 11.43 -5.70 19.36
CA LYS A 3 9.96 -5.88 19.42
C LYS A 3 9.19 -4.96 18.45
N PHE A 4 9.74 -3.77 18.16
CA PHE A 4 9.20 -2.84 17.18
C PHE A 4 9.27 -3.38 15.74
N ASN A 5 10.36 -4.05 15.38
CA ASN A 5 10.53 -4.65 14.05
C ASN A 5 9.58 -5.83 13.84
N ARG A 6 9.29 -6.63 14.88
CA ARG A 6 8.28 -7.71 14.81
C ARG A 6 6.88 -7.18 14.49
N LYS A 7 6.47 -6.04 15.06
CA LYS A 7 5.17 -5.42 14.77
C LYS A 7 5.09 -4.91 13.33
N LYS A 8 6.14 -4.24 12.85
CA LYS A 8 6.18 -3.78 11.45
C LYS A 8 6.12 -4.95 10.47
N LEU A 9 6.86 -6.02 10.76
CA LEU A 9 6.82 -7.24 9.96
C LEU A 9 5.41 -7.84 9.92
N PHE A 10 4.74 -7.95 11.09
CA PHE A 10 3.36 -8.41 11.15
C PHE A 10 2.42 -7.57 10.26
N PHE A 11 2.49 -6.24 10.35
CA PHE A 11 1.70 -5.37 9.47
C PHE A 11 2.06 -5.51 8.00
N ALA A 12 3.35 -5.66 7.67
CA ALA A 12 3.79 -5.88 6.30
C ALA A 12 3.19 -7.17 5.73
N VAL A 13 3.21 -8.27 6.48
CA VAL A 13 2.58 -9.54 6.09
C VAL A 13 1.08 -9.37 5.89
N LEU A 14 0.39 -8.67 6.78
CA LEU A 14 -1.04 -8.38 6.61
C LEU A 14 -1.33 -7.55 5.35
N LEU A 15 -0.52 -6.53 5.07
CA LEU A 15 -0.69 -5.69 3.88
C LEU A 15 -0.39 -6.47 2.59
N ILE A 16 0.63 -7.33 2.58
CA ILE A 16 0.94 -8.22 1.45
C ILE A 16 -0.23 -9.18 1.21
N GLY A 17 -0.72 -9.84 2.26
CA GLY A 17 -1.87 -10.74 2.17
C GLY A 17 -3.13 -10.02 1.69
N PHE A 18 -3.40 -8.82 2.22
CA PHE A 18 -4.53 -7.99 1.77
C PHE A 18 -4.42 -7.64 0.29
N ALA A 19 -3.24 -7.22 -0.17
CA ALA A 19 -2.99 -6.86 -1.57
C ALA A 19 -3.23 -8.04 -2.53
N ILE A 20 -2.66 -9.22 -2.20
CA ILE A 20 -2.77 -10.43 -3.01
C ILE A 20 -4.21 -10.94 -3.03
N LEU A 21 -4.84 -11.10 -1.85
CA LEU A 21 -6.20 -11.63 -1.76
C LEU A 21 -7.20 -10.68 -2.41
N GLY A 22 -7.09 -9.37 -2.17
CA GLY A 22 -7.99 -8.41 -2.80
C GLY A 22 -7.79 -8.33 -4.31
N ARG A 23 -6.54 -8.43 -4.80
CA ARG A 23 -6.30 -8.52 -6.25
C ARG A 23 -6.89 -9.81 -6.83
N TYR A 24 -6.77 -10.95 -6.14
CA TYR A 24 -7.33 -12.23 -6.55
C TYR A 24 -8.87 -12.19 -6.62
N LEU A 25 -9.52 -11.66 -5.58
CA LEU A 25 -10.99 -11.57 -5.51
C LEU A 25 -11.59 -10.60 -6.56
N LEU A 26 -10.80 -9.64 -7.03
CA LEU A 26 -11.20 -8.62 -8.00
C LEU A 26 -10.59 -8.89 -9.39
N LEU A 27 -10.14 -10.12 -9.65
CA LEU A 27 -9.47 -10.51 -10.90
C LEU A 27 -10.28 -10.14 -12.14
N GLU A 28 -11.59 -10.38 -12.11
CA GLU A 28 -12.50 -10.17 -13.23
C GLU A 28 -12.82 -8.69 -13.49
N VAL A 29 -12.53 -7.81 -12.53
CA VAL A 29 -12.79 -6.38 -12.65
C VAL A 29 -11.51 -5.67 -13.14
N PRO A 30 -11.55 -5.01 -14.31
CA PRO A 30 -10.35 -4.37 -14.87
C PRO A 30 -9.75 -3.32 -13.92
N ASN A 31 -8.49 -3.51 -13.53
CA ASN A 31 -7.70 -2.57 -12.70
C ASN A 31 -8.36 -2.11 -11.39
N VAL A 32 -9.38 -2.81 -10.89
CA VAL A 32 -9.88 -2.61 -9.53
C VAL A 32 -9.13 -3.59 -8.64
N GLU A 33 -8.41 -3.07 -7.65
CA GLU A 33 -7.46 -3.85 -6.86
C GLU A 33 -7.21 -3.21 -5.48
N THR A 34 -6.56 -3.96 -4.58
CA THR A 34 -6.22 -3.50 -3.22
C THR A 34 -4.71 -3.25 -3.00
N MET A 35 -3.86 -3.57 -3.97
CA MET A 35 -2.44 -3.24 -4.06
C MET A 35 -2.19 -1.74 -3.82
N THR A 36 -2.90 -0.82 -4.49
CA THR A 36 -2.68 0.62 -4.31
C THR A 36 -2.83 1.01 -2.84
N ALA A 37 -3.93 0.58 -2.21
CA ALA A 37 -4.17 0.85 -0.79
C ALA A 37 -3.09 0.22 0.11
N ALA A 38 -2.76 -1.05 -0.10
CA ALA A 38 -1.79 -1.79 0.70
C ALA A 38 -0.38 -1.17 0.64
N ILE A 39 0.05 -0.78 -0.56
CA ILE A 39 1.38 -0.24 -0.84
C ILE A 39 1.53 1.17 -0.26
N LEU A 40 0.52 2.03 -0.44
CA LEU A 40 0.52 3.36 0.18
C LEU A 40 0.51 3.26 1.71
N LEU A 41 -0.27 2.33 2.28
CA LEU A 41 -0.29 2.07 3.73
C LEU A 41 1.06 1.58 4.25
N ALA A 42 1.81 0.78 3.49
CA ALA A 42 3.14 0.34 3.87
C ALA A 42 4.11 1.53 4.01
N GLY A 43 4.08 2.47 3.08
CA GLY A 43 4.83 3.72 3.17
C GLY A 43 4.38 4.58 4.35
N ALA A 44 3.06 4.80 4.46
CA ALA A 44 2.47 5.74 5.41
C ALA A 44 2.57 5.28 6.88
N LEU A 45 2.42 3.97 7.15
CA LEU A 45 2.41 3.42 8.51
C LEU A 45 3.76 2.81 8.92
N LEU A 46 4.46 2.14 8.00
CA LEU A 46 5.69 1.40 8.33
C LEU A 46 6.94 2.20 7.96
N GLY A 47 7.01 2.66 6.71
CA GLY A 47 8.16 3.30 6.07
C GLY A 47 9.47 2.52 6.17
N GLY A 48 10.60 3.13 5.79
CA GLY A 48 11.89 2.43 5.71
C GLY A 48 11.84 1.33 4.66
N ALA A 49 12.51 0.19 4.89
CA ALA A 49 12.55 -0.91 3.92
C ALA A 49 11.17 -1.44 3.48
N TYR A 50 10.14 -1.27 4.31
CA TYR A 50 8.78 -1.73 3.99
C TYR A 50 8.13 -0.97 2.83
N THR A 51 8.67 0.20 2.44
CA THR A 51 8.22 0.90 1.23
C THR A 51 8.56 0.16 -0.04
N LEU A 52 9.54 -0.75 0.00
CA LEU A 52 9.92 -1.60 -1.13
C LEU A 52 9.52 -3.06 -0.91
N ILE A 53 9.69 -3.57 0.31
CA ILE A 53 9.38 -4.99 0.61
C ILE A 53 7.91 -5.29 0.33
N VAL A 54 6.97 -4.45 0.79
CA VAL A 54 5.54 -4.70 0.60
C VAL A 54 5.14 -4.69 -0.88
N PRO A 55 5.41 -3.64 -1.68
CA PRO A 55 5.02 -3.64 -3.09
C PRO A 55 5.68 -4.76 -3.88
N LEU A 56 6.99 -4.97 -3.71
CA LEU A 56 7.72 -5.96 -4.50
C LEU A 56 7.34 -7.39 -4.13
N ALA A 57 7.17 -7.69 -2.84
CA ALA A 57 6.71 -9.02 -2.43
C ALA A 57 5.27 -9.27 -2.89
N ALA A 58 4.37 -8.30 -2.77
CA ALA A 58 2.99 -8.47 -3.18
C ALA A 58 2.87 -8.75 -4.68
N VAL A 59 3.52 -7.93 -5.53
CA VAL A 59 3.47 -8.14 -6.99
C VAL A 59 4.19 -9.41 -7.41
N ALA A 60 5.36 -9.71 -6.84
CA ALA A 60 6.12 -10.92 -7.18
C ALA A 60 5.33 -12.19 -6.84
N ILE A 61 4.74 -12.25 -5.65
CA ILE A 61 3.94 -13.41 -5.24
C ILE A 61 2.72 -13.54 -6.15
N PHE A 62 2.01 -12.43 -6.43
CA PHE A 62 0.83 -12.47 -7.28
C PHE A 62 1.17 -12.95 -8.71
N ASP A 63 2.26 -12.47 -9.28
CA ASP A 63 2.71 -12.85 -10.62
C ASP A 63 3.16 -14.30 -10.71
N LEU A 64 3.70 -14.88 -9.62
CA LEU A 64 3.99 -16.32 -9.57
C LEU A 64 2.73 -17.18 -9.69
N PHE A 65 1.59 -16.68 -9.21
CA PHE A 65 0.31 -17.40 -9.29
C PHE A 65 -0.44 -17.14 -10.61
N TYR A 66 -0.48 -15.88 -11.07
CA TYR A 66 -1.30 -15.48 -12.22
C TYR A 66 -0.53 -15.45 -13.55
N GLY A 67 0.81 -15.36 -13.49
CA GLY A 67 1.65 -15.09 -14.64
C GLY A 67 1.80 -13.58 -14.91
N ASN A 68 2.83 -13.23 -15.69
CA ASN A 68 3.10 -11.86 -16.12
C ASN A 68 3.44 -11.81 -17.62
N SER A 69 3.48 -10.61 -18.19
CA SER A 69 3.84 -10.34 -19.58
C SER A 69 5.16 -9.58 -19.66
N SER A 70 5.57 -9.22 -20.88
CA SER A 70 6.79 -8.44 -21.13
C SER A 70 6.81 -7.08 -20.43
N ILE A 71 5.67 -6.56 -19.98
CA ILE A 71 5.55 -5.27 -19.29
C ILE A 71 5.94 -5.30 -17.80
N LEU A 72 6.39 -6.45 -17.29
CA LEU A 72 6.71 -6.66 -15.87
C LEU A 72 7.64 -5.59 -15.27
N ILE A 73 8.65 -5.15 -16.03
CA ILE A 73 9.61 -4.14 -15.56
C ILE A 73 8.88 -2.84 -15.22
N PHE A 74 7.89 -2.44 -16.03
CA PHE A 74 7.12 -1.22 -15.80
C PHE A 74 6.12 -1.37 -14.67
N THR A 75 5.46 -2.52 -14.53
CA THR A 75 4.50 -2.74 -13.44
C THR A 75 5.21 -2.84 -12.08
N TRP A 76 6.33 -3.58 -11.99
CA TRP A 76 7.11 -3.72 -10.77
C TRP A 76 7.73 -2.40 -10.33
N SER A 77 8.34 -1.66 -11.27
CA SER A 77 8.92 -0.35 -10.96
C SER A 77 7.84 0.66 -10.57
N ALA A 78 6.65 0.62 -11.19
CA ALA A 78 5.55 1.46 -10.77
C ALA A 78 5.17 1.20 -9.30
N TRP A 79 4.96 -0.07 -8.94
CA TRP A 79 4.61 -0.44 -7.56
C TRP A 79 5.69 -0.06 -6.55
N ALA A 80 6.96 -0.23 -6.91
CA ALA A 80 8.08 0.21 -6.09
C ALA A 80 8.05 1.73 -5.84
N ILE A 81 7.84 2.53 -6.89
CA ILE A 81 7.77 4.00 -6.80
C ILE A 81 6.56 4.44 -5.97
N ILE A 82 5.39 3.83 -6.18
CA ILE A 82 4.16 4.11 -5.40
C ILE A 82 4.37 3.79 -3.92
N GLY A 83 5.20 2.80 -3.57
CA GLY A 83 5.58 2.54 -2.18
C GLY A 83 6.18 3.75 -1.47
N PHE A 84 6.92 4.60 -2.18
CA PHE A 84 7.47 5.84 -1.63
C PHE A 84 6.42 6.95 -1.50
N PHE A 85 5.38 6.97 -2.33
CA PHE A 85 4.30 7.97 -2.23
C PHE A 85 3.63 7.95 -0.84
N GLY A 86 3.50 6.76 -0.25
CA GLY A 86 2.96 6.61 1.11
C GLY A 86 3.79 7.33 2.19
N LEU A 87 5.11 7.49 2.00
CA LEU A 87 5.98 8.18 2.98
C LEU A 87 5.57 9.62 3.22
N VAL A 88 4.97 10.27 2.22
CA VAL A 88 4.46 11.65 2.33
C VAL A 88 3.51 11.78 3.52
N LEU A 89 2.72 10.75 3.83
CA LEU A 89 1.70 10.78 4.89
C LEU A 89 2.24 10.34 6.25
N LYS A 90 3.47 9.82 6.32
CA LYS A 90 4.02 9.21 7.52
C LYS A 90 4.18 10.24 8.63
N GLY A 91 3.49 10.01 9.75
CA GLY A 91 3.58 10.85 10.94
C GLY A 91 2.90 12.22 10.84
N ARG A 92 2.20 12.53 9.74
CA ARG A 92 1.57 13.85 9.52
C ARG A 92 0.38 14.14 10.45
N THR A 93 -0.34 13.11 10.88
CA THR A 93 -1.52 13.28 11.73
C THR A 93 -1.87 12.01 12.51
N LYS A 94 -2.54 12.18 13.64
CA LYS A 94 -3.18 11.09 14.40
C LYS A 94 -4.68 10.96 14.09
N SER A 95 -5.25 11.92 13.36
CA SER A 95 -6.67 11.90 12.99
C SER A 95 -6.87 10.89 11.86
N ALA A 96 -7.66 9.84 12.12
CA ALA A 96 -7.97 8.82 11.13
C ALA A 96 -8.60 9.41 9.86
N TRP A 97 -9.49 10.40 10.01
CA TRP A 97 -10.12 11.09 8.89
C TRP A 97 -9.10 11.83 8.01
N LYS A 98 -8.25 12.68 8.61
CA LYS A 98 -7.24 13.44 7.87
C LYS A 98 -6.21 12.52 7.21
N PHE A 99 -5.81 11.47 7.90
CA PHE A 99 -4.91 10.45 7.35
C PHE A 99 -5.54 9.78 6.12
N THR A 100 -6.79 9.35 6.25
CA THR A 100 -7.52 8.65 5.18
C THR A 100 -7.74 9.56 3.98
N ALA A 101 -8.16 10.81 4.19
CA ALA A 101 -8.31 11.78 3.11
C ALA A 101 -6.99 12.00 2.34
N GLY A 102 -5.88 12.13 3.07
CA GLY A 102 -4.55 12.22 2.45
C GLY A 102 -4.17 10.95 1.69
N LEU A 103 -4.49 9.77 2.24
CA LEU A 103 -4.24 8.48 1.60
C LEU A 103 -5.04 8.34 0.30
N THR A 104 -6.33 8.71 0.29
CA THR A 104 -7.17 8.71 -0.90
C THR A 104 -6.62 9.67 -1.97
N GLY A 105 -6.19 10.86 -1.58
CA GLY A 105 -5.53 11.80 -2.49
C GLY A 105 -4.27 11.20 -3.13
N MET A 106 -3.42 10.55 -2.32
CA MET A 106 -2.25 9.82 -2.85
C MET A 106 -2.63 8.61 -3.69
N GLY A 107 -3.77 7.97 -3.42
CA GLY A 107 -4.36 6.92 -4.26
C GLY A 107 -4.65 7.40 -5.67
N MET A 108 -5.18 8.61 -5.83
CA MET A 108 -5.43 9.21 -7.15
C MET A 108 -4.13 9.51 -7.88
N VAL A 109 -3.14 10.06 -7.18
CA VAL A 109 -1.79 10.30 -7.74
C VAL A 109 -1.13 8.99 -8.17
N ALA A 110 -1.25 7.94 -7.35
CA ALA A 110 -0.76 6.61 -7.66
C ALA A 110 -1.44 6.01 -8.90
N SER A 111 -2.78 6.12 -9.02
CA SER A 111 -3.52 5.67 -10.22
C SER A 111 -3.03 6.36 -11.49
N LEU A 112 -2.90 7.69 -11.46
CA LEU A 112 -2.43 8.47 -12.61
C LEU A 112 -0.99 8.10 -12.98
N PHE A 113 -0.10 8.02 -12.00
CA PHE A 113 1.29 7.62 -12.21
C PHE A 113 1.38 6.20 -12.80
N PHE A 114 0.69 5.23 -12.20
CA PHE A 114 0.67 3.85 -12.68
C PHE A 114 0.19 3.78 -14.12
N TYR A 115 -0.91 4.49 -14.44
CA TYR A 115 -1.47 4.55 -15.79
C TYR A 115 -0.47 5.10 -16.81
N PHE A 116 0.11 6.29 -16.57
CA PHE A 116 1.05 6.87 -17.53
C PHE A 116 2.31 6.02 -17.67
N TRP A 117 2.85 5.50 -16.56
CA TRP A 117 4.08 4.72 -16.56
C TRP A 117 3.92 3.39 -17.29
N THR A 118 2.85 2.65 -17.02
CA THR A 118 2.62 1.34 -17.62
C THR A 118 2.21 1.44 -19.08
N ASN A 119 1.38 2.43 -19.47
CA ASN A 119 1.06 2.65 -20.89
C ASN A 119 2.26 3.17 -21.67
N PHE A 120 3.10 4.01 -21.07
CA PHE A 120 4.37 4.38 -21.68
C PHE A 120 5.25 3.15 -21.93
N GLY A 121 5.31 2.22 -20.98
CA GLY A 121 5.98 0.95 -21.18
C GLY A 121 5.36 0.13 -22.32
N VAL A 122 4.03 -0.01 -22.38
CA VAL A 122 3.34 -0.75 -23.45
C VAL A 122 3.70 -0.17 -24.81
N TRP A 123 3.67 1.16 -24.92
CA TRP A 123 4.11 1.85 -26.13
C TRP A 123 5.60 1.66 -26.41
N LEU A 124 6.48 1.66 -25.40
CA LEU A 124 7.93 1.60 -25.58
C LEU A 124 8.42 0.21 -25.99
N ILE A 125 7.92 -0.85 -25.36
CA ILE A 125 8.42 -2.23 -25.57
C ILE A 125 7.44 -3.13 -26.31
N GLY A 126 6.17 -2.75 -26.42
CA GLY A 126 5.16 -3.50 -27.19
C GLY A 126 5.20 -3.18 -28.69
N ASN A 127 4.51 -3.98 -29.50
CA ASN A 127 4.43 -3.80 -30.95
C ASN A 127 3.04 -3.35 -31.45
N TRP A 128 2.17 -2.95 -30.53
CA TRP A 128 0.77 -2.57 -30.81
C TRP A 128 0.62 -1.18 -31.43
N TYR A 129 1.59 -0.29 -31.18
CA TYR A 129 1.54 1.11 -31.59
C TYR A 129 2.86 1.54 -32.26
N PRO A 130 2.81 2.41 -33.28
CA PRO A 130 4.00 3.01 -33.85
C PRO A 130 4.83 3.77 -32.81
N LYS A 131 6.16 3.74 -32.92
CA LYS A 131 7.09 4.46 -32.04
C LYS A 131 7.16 5.96 -32.37
N THR A 132 5.99 6.59 -32.44
CA THR A 132 5.80 8.02 -32.70
C THR A 132 4.97 8.64 -31.58
N THR A 133 4.97 9.96 -31.48
CA THR A 133 4.13 10.71 -30.53
C THR A 133 2.64 10.40 -30.69
N ASN A 134 2.16 10.27 -31.93
CA ASN A 134 0.78 9.88 -32.21
C ASN A 134 0.48 8.44 -31.73
N GLY A 135 1.43 7.51 -31.90
CA GLY A 135 1.30 6.16 -31.37
C GLY A 135 1.22 6.12 -29.84
N LEU A 136 2.02 6.94 -29.16
CA LEU A 136 1.96 7.07 -27.70
C LEU A 136 0.61 7.65 -27.24
N LEU A 137 0.12 8.69 -27.91
CA LEU A 137 -1.19 9.27 -27.62
C LEU A 137 -2.31 8.24 -27.81
N ASN A 138 -2.27 7.46 -28.89
CA ASN A 138 -3.24 6.38 -29.13
C ASN A 138 -3.17 5.30 -28.03
N CYS A 139 -1.97 4.96 -27.54
CA CYS A 139 -1.80 4.04 -26.43
C CYS A 139 -2.45 4.57 -25.14
N PHE A 140 -2.25 5.86 -24.82
CA PHE A 140 -2.93 6.48 -23.69
C PHE A 140 -4.45 6.48 -23.86
N LEU A 141 -4.96 6.93 -25.01
CA LEU A 141 -6.40 6.95 -25.27
C LEU A 141 -7.05 5.55 -25.10
N ALA A 142 -6.39 4.50 -25.59
CA ALA A 142 -6.83 3.13 -25.40
C ALA A 142 -6.78 2.66 -23.93
N GLY A 143 -5.87 3.22 -23.13
CA GLY A 143 -5.74 2.93 -21.71
C GLY A 143 -6.79 3.60 -20.80
N VAL A 144 -7.49 4.64 -21.27
CA VAL A 144 -8.44 5.43 -20.45
C VAL A 144 -9.51 4.59 -19.74
N PRO A 145 -10.14 3.57 -20.36
CA PRO A 145 -11.11 2.72 -19.67
C PRO A 145 -10.54 2.04 -18.43
N PHE A 146 -9.27 1.63 -18.48
CA PHE A 146 -8.58 1.02 -17.34
C PHE A 146 -8.31 2.02 -16.22
N LEU A 147 -7.90 3.25 -16.58
CA LEU A 147 -7.72 4.33 -15.61
C LEU A 147 -9.04 4.68 -14.90
N LYS A 148 -10.14 4.73 -15.65
CA LYS A 148 -11.48 5.01 -15.09
C LYS A 148 -11.82 4.01 -13.99
N TRP A 149 -11.69 2.71 -14.26
CA TRP A 149 -11.98 1.68 -13.28
C TRP A 149 -11.02 1.73 -12.08
N GLN A 150 -9.73 1.96 -12.32
CA GLN A 150 -8.76 2.11 -11.24
C GLN A 150 -9.07 3.29 -10.31
N ILE A 151 -9.45 4.44 -10.86
CA ILE A 151 -9.84 5.61 -10.08
C ILE A 151 -11.10 5.31 -9.25
N ILE A 152 -12.15 4.77 -9.87
CA ILE A 152 -13.40 4.43 -9.17
C ILE A 152 -13.13 3.44 -8.04
N GLY A 153 -12.36 2.39 -8.32
CA GLY A 153 -11.93 1.42 -7.30
C GLY A 153 -11.17 2.08 -6.16
N ASN A 154 -10.18 2.93 -6.47
CA ASN A 154 -9.37 3.59 -5.46
C ASN A 154 -10.13 4.66 -4.66
N LEU A 155 -11.17 5.28 -5.21
CA LEU A 155 -12.05 6.18 -4.46
C LEU A 155 -12.84 5.47 -3.35
N ILE A 156 -12.98 4.14 -3.43
CA ILE A 156 -13.70 3.32 -2.44
C ILE A 156 -12.70 2.54 -1.58
N LEU A 157 -11.82 1.76 -2.21
CA LEU A 157 -10.95 0.81 -1.54
C LEU A 157 -9.87 1.51 -0.70
N VAL A 158 -9.30 2.61 -1.17
CA VAL A 158 -8.26 3.34 -0.42
C VAL A 158 -8.81 3.95 0.87
N PRO A 159 -9.93 4.70 0.88
CA PRO A 159 -10.44 5.26 2.14
C PRO A 159 -10.94 4.20 3.12
N VAL A 160 -11.64 3.16 2.64
CA VAL A 160 -12.11 2.06 3.50
C VAL A 160 -10.94 1.35 4.16
N SER A 161 -9.91 1.00 3.38
CA SER A 161 -8.69 0.37 3.90
C SER A 161 -7.91 1.31 4.80
N GLY A 162 -7.83 2.59 4.42
CA GLY A 162 -7.16 3.64 5.18
C GLY A 162 -7.67 3.74 6.61
N LEU A 163 -8.99 3.81 6.78
CA LEU A 163 -9.64 3.81 8.09
C LEU A 163 -9.34 2.52 8.87
N ALA A 164 -9.61 1.36 8.26
CA ALA A 164 -9.46 0.06 8.90
C ALA A 164 -8.04 -0.17 9.42
N PHE A 165 -7.03 0.03 8.55
CA PHE A 165 -5.63 -0.18 8.91
C PHE A 165 -5.09 0.91 9.85
N HIS A 166 -5.53 2.16 9.74
CA HIS A 166 -5.11 3.20 10.67
C HIS A 166 -5.59 2.89 12.10
N PHE A 167 -6.86 2.50 12.26
CA PHE A 167 -7.38 2.11 13.58
C PHE A 167 -6.68 0.86 14.14
N LEU A 168 -6.45 -0.15 13.30
CA LEU A 168 -5.72 -1.35 13.70
C LEU A 168 -4.29 -1.02 14.15
N PHE A 169 -3.60 -0.17 13.39
CA PHE A 169 -2.24 0.29 13.68
C PHE A 169 -2.17 1.07 15.00
N GLU A 170 -3.08 2.02 15.21
CA GLU A 170 -3.13 2.80 16.44
C GLU A 170 -3.48 1.93 17.65
N LYS A 171 -4.42 0.98 17.53
CA LYS A 171 -4.77 0.05 18.63
C LYS A 171 -3.55 -0.78 19.06
N ILE A 172 -2.81 -1.34 18.11
CA ILE A 172 -1.60 -2.15 18.39
C ILE A 172 -0.43 -1.28 18.87
N ARG A 173 -0.36 -0.02 18.44
CA ARG A 173 0.59 0.97 18.95
C ARG A 173 0.28 1.36 20.40
N MET A 174 -0.98 1.65 20.72
CA MET A 174 -1.45 2.12 22.03
C MET A 174 -1.51 1.01 23.09
N ALA A 175 -1.71 -0.25 22.70
CA ALA A 175 -1.53 -1.40 23.62
C ALA A 175 -0.12 -1.44 24.26
N LYS A 176 0.86 -0.76 23.67
CA LYS A 176 2.21 -0.55 24.22
C LYS A 176 2.22 0.46 25.38
N LEU A 177 1.39 1.51 25.34
CA LEU A 177 1.39 2.55 26.38
C LEU A 177 0.81 2.00 27.69
N LYS A 178 -0.32 1.28 27.64
CA LYS A 178 -0.95 0.75 28.86
C LYS A 178 -0.03 -0.20 29.64
N LEU A 179 0.78 -1.01 28.97
CA LEU A 179 1.77 -1.90 29.60
C LEU A 179 2.95 -1.16 30.26
N LEU A 180 3.23 0.09 29.86
CA LEU A 180 4.27 0.91 30.50
C LEU A 180 3.78 1.65 31.76
N PHE A 181 2.46 1.80 31.91
CA PHE A 181 1.82 2.54 33.00
C PHE A 181 1.08 1.64 34.00
N ILE A 182 1.29 0.32 33.98
CA ILE A 182 0.84 -0.55 35.07
C ILE A 182 1.78 -0.27 36.26
N PRO A 183 1.30 0.32 37.37
CA PRO A 183 2.12 0.48 38.56
C PRO A 183 2.56 -0.91 39.02
N THR A 184 3.86 -1.13 39.20
CA THR A 184 4.33 -2.34 39.91
C THR A 184 3.62 -2.42 41.25
N PRO A 185 3.03 -3.57 41.64
CA PRO A 185 2.43 -3.73 42.94
C PRO A 185 3.43 -3.24 43.99
N ARG A 186 3.02 -2.29 44.84
CA ARG A 186 3.80 -1.92 46.02
C ARG A 186 3.93 -3.20 46.84
N THR A 187 5.10 -3.82 46.83
CA THR A 187 5.41 -4.89 47.78
C THR A 187 5.32 -4.23 49.15
N SER A 188 4.24 -4.50 49.87
CA SER A 188 4.11 -4.11 51.27
C SER A 188 5.23 -4.82 52.02
N HIS A 189 6.29 -4.07 52.37
CA HIS A 189 7.29 -4.57 53.30
C HIS A 189 6.54 -4.93 54.59
N PRO A 190 6.64 -6.18 55.09
CA PRO A 190 6.11 -6.50 56.40
C PRO A 190 6.90 -5.67 57.42
N SER A 191 6.18 -4.82 58.16
CA SER A 191 6.77 -4.09 59.27
C SER A 191 7.30 -5.11 60.27
N LYS A 192 8.61 -5.20 60.42
CA LYS A 192 9.22 -5.89 61.55
C LYS A 192 8.89 -5.05 62.80
N ARG A 193 7.79 -5.40 63.47
CA ARG A 193 7.61 -5.16 64.90
C ARG A 193 8.07 -6.43 65.60
N GLY A 194 9.04 -6.28 66.50
CA GLY A 194 9.72 -7.33 67.25
C GLY A 194 11.06 -6.81 67.68
#